data_AF-A0A9D6QIW4-F1
#
_entry.id   AF-A0A9D6QIW4-F1
#
_cell.length_a   1.000
_cell.length_b   1.000
_cell.length_c   1.000
_cell.angle_alpha   90.00
_cell.angle_beta   90.00
_cell.angle_gamma   90.00
#
_symmetry.space_group_name_H-M   'P 1'
#
loop_
_entity.id
_entity.type
_entity.pdbx_description
1 polymer ?
#
loop_
_entity_poly.entity_id
_entity_poly.type
_entity_poly.pdbx_seq_one_letter_code
_entity_poly.pdbx_strand_id
1 'polypeptide(L)'
;MAFIPPINEQEASGALAQVYAEVRKAYRKVPDFYAVQGTRPDLIAAELGLGQAIMKDAALPRAVKEKIALVVSGINHSSYCIAAHSQALHNLGVPKNLAR
;
A
#
# COMPACT_ATOMS: atom_id res chain seq x y z
N MET A 1 4.84 13.69 -3.48
CA MET A 1 4.58 14.45 -2.24
C MET A 1 3.08 14.66 -2.14
N ALA A 2 2.50 14.50 -0.96
CA ALA A 2 1.05 14.63 -0.78
C ALA A 2 0.65 16.09 -0.51
N PHE A 3 -0.57 16.46 -0.90
CA PHE A 3 -1.14 17.79 -0.65
C PHE A 3 -1.84 17.90 0.71
N ILE A 4 -2.14 16.75 1.33
CA ILE A 4 -2.76 16.67 2.65
C ILE A 4 -1.65 16.38 3.67
N PRO A 5 -1.53 17.16 4.76
CA PRO A 5 -0.59 16.87 5.82
C PRO A 5 -0.86 15.49 6.44
N PRO A 6 0.14 14.60 6.54
CA PRO A 6 -0.04 13.31 7.19
C PRO A 6 -0.17 13.46 8.70
N ILE A 7 -0.97 12.59 9.32
CA ILE A 7 -0.93 12.37 10.77
C ILE A 7 0.04 11.22 11.02
N ASN A 8 1.15 11.50 11.69
CA ASN A 8 2.18 10.50 11.91
C ASN A 8 1.72 9.46 12.92
N GLU A 9 2.36 8.28 12.89
CA GLU A 9 1.97 7.17 13.74
C GLU A 9 2.08 7.48 15.24
N GLN A 10 3.06 8.31 15.61
CA GLN A 10 3.28 8.74 17.00
C GLN A 10 2.20 9.71 17.50
N GLU A 11 1.51 10.39 16.58
CA GLU A 11 0.45 11.37 16.87
C GLU A 11 -0.94 10.72 16.82
N ALA A 12 -1.03 9.50 16.29
CA ALA A 12 -2.27 8.77 16.18
C ALA A 12 -2.81 8.36 17.56
N SER A 13 -4.11 8.57 17.75
CA SER A 13 -4.83 8.18 18.97
C SER A 13 -6.18 7.57 18.63
N GLY A 14 -6.83 6.91 19.61
CA GLY A 14 -8.15 6.31 19.45
C GLY A 14 -8.24 5.33 18.27
N ALA A 15 -9.27 5.50 17.43
CA ALA A 15 -9.51 4.64 16.27
C ALA A 15 -8.37 4.70 15.23
N LEU A 16 -7.70 5.85 15.07
CA LEU A 16 -6.59 5.98 14.14
C LEU A 16 -5.39 5.13 14.57
N ALA A 17 -5.06 5.14 15.85
CA ALA A 17 -3.98 4.31 16.38
C ALA A 17 -4.25 2.82 16.19
N GLN A 18 -5.51 2.39 16.37
CA GLN A 18 -5.93 1.01 16.16
C GLN A 18 -5.76 0.59 14.70
N VAL A 19 -6.24 1.38 13.74
CA VAL A 19 -6.11 1.03 12.31
C VAL A 19 -4.65 1.10 11.85
N TYR A 20 -3.84 2.05 12.34
CA TYR A 20 -2.41 2.10 12.05
C TYR A 20 -1.65 0.88 12.57
N ALA A 21 -2.05 0.33 13.73
CA ALA A 21 -1.48 -0.92 14.22
C ALA A 21 -1.74 -2.09 13.25
N GLU A 22 -2.94 -2.18 12.66
CA GLU A 22 -3.27 -3.18 11.64
C GLU A 22 -2.50 -2.95 10.32
N VAL A 23 -2.39 -1.70 9.88
CA VAL A 23 -1.56 -1.34 8.72
C VAL A 23 -0.11 -1.75 8.97
N ARG A 24 0.45 -1.47 10.15
CA ARG A 24 1.82 -1.86 10.51
C ARG A 24 1.99 -3.38 10.50
N LYS A 25 1.02 -4.16 10.96
CA LYS A 25 1.11 -5.63 10.86
C LYS A 25 1.24 -6.09 9.41
N ALA A 26 0.53 -5.43 8.48
CA ALA A 26 0.58 -5.77 7.05
C ALA A 26 1.84 -5.27 6.33
N TYR A 27 2.34 -4.06 6.66
CA TYR A 27 3.39 -3.36 5.89
C TYR A 27 4.68 -3.07 6.67
N ARG A 28 4.77 -3.48 7.94
CA ARG A 28 5.85 -3.19 8.94
C ARG A 28 6.01 -1.73 9.35
N LYS A 29 5.38 -0.81 8.63
CA LYS A 29 5.27 0.62 8.90
C LYS A 29 3.88 1.10 8.46
N VAL A 30 3.55 2.36 8.71
CA VAL A 30 2.43 3.04 8.06
C VAL A 30 2.96 3.76 6.82
N PRO A 31 2.70 3.29 5.59
CA PRO A 31 3.02 4.02 4.37
C PRO A 31 2.36 5.40 4.33
N ASP A 32 3.02 6.37 3.69
CA ASP A 32 2.48 7.72 3.49
C ASP A 32 1.08 7.72 2.87
N PHE A 33 0.75 6.75 2.02
CA PHE A 33 -0.59 6.55 1.44
C PHE A 33 -1.69 6.46 2.49
N TYR A 34 -1.45 5.80 3.62
CA TYR A 34 -2.39 5.73 4.73
C TYR A 34 -2.23 6.91 5.68
N ALA A 35 -1.00 7.40 5.88
CA ALA A 35 -0.73 8.51 6.80
C ALA A 35 -1.47 9.81 6.42
N VAL A 36 -1.57 10.08 5.11
CA VAL A 36 -2.28 11.26 4.57
C VAL A 36 -3.80 11.15 4.69
N GLN A 37 -4.32 9.96 4.97
CA GLN A 37 -5.73 9.68 5.18
C GLN A 37 -6.12 9.67 6.66
N GLY A 38 -5.20 10.06 7.56
CA GLY A 38 -5.37 9.86 9.01
C GLY A 38 -6.62 10.49 9.62
N THR A 39 -7.21 11.50 8.97
CA THR A 39 -8.49 12.09 9.38
C THR A 39 -9.70 11.17 9.16
N ARG A 40 -9.53 10.04 8.45
CA ARG A 40 -10.56 9.06 8.11
C ARG A 40 -10.12 7.62 8.42
N PRO A 41 -10.03 7.24 9.71
CA PRO A 41 -9.66 5.87 10.10
C PRO A 41 -10.57 4.80 9.51
N ASP A 42 -11.85 5.12 9.29
CA ASP A 42 -12.85 4.27 8.66
C ASP A 42 -12.49 3.92 7.20
N LEU A 43 -12.01 4.92 6.45
CA LEU A 43 -11.56 4.73 5.06
C LEU A 43 -10.33 3.82 5.01
N ILE A 44 -9.33 4.09 5.87
CA ILE A 44 -8.11 3.29 5.96
C ILE A 44 -8.44 1.82 6.23
N ALA A 45 -9.35 1.55 7.17
CA ALA A 45 -9.75 0.18 7.50
C ALA A 45 -10.40 -0.53 6.32
N ALA A 46 -11.29 0.15 5.59
CA ALA A 46 -11.94 -0.39 4.40
C ALA A 46 -10.93 -0.67 3.27
N GLU A 47 -10.02 0.28 3.00
CA GLU A 47 -8.98 0.13 1.97
C GLU A 47 -8.00 -1.00 2.30
N LEU A 48 -7.59 -1.14 3.57
CA LEU A 48 -6.72 -2.23 4.00
C LEU A 48 -7.39 -3.58 3.75
N GLY A 49 -8.67 -3.72 4.09
CA GLY A 49 -9.44 -4.93 3.84
C GLY A 49 -9.57 -5.24 2.34
N LEU A 50 -9.90 -4.24 1.54
CA LEU A 50 -9.98 -4.37 0.08
C LEU A 50 -8.64 -4.80 -0.54
N GLY A 51 -7.55 -4.12 -0.17
CA GLY A 51 -6.21 -4.42 -0.65
C GLY A 51 -5.78 -5.85 -0.32
N GLN A 52 -6.01 -6.31 0.92
CA GLN A 52 -5.73 -7.69 1.32
C GLN A 52 -6.56 -8.70 0.53
N ALA A 53 -7.85 -8.43 0.34
CA ALA A 53 -8.74 -9.31 -0.41
C ALA A 53 -8.33 -9.44 -1.88
N ILE A 54 -7.90 -8.35 -2.51
CA ILE A 54 -7.43 -8.34 -3.90
C ILE A 54 -6.07 -9.00 -4.02
N MET A 55 -5.11 -8.67 -3.14
CA MET A 55 -3.69 -9.01 -3.34
C MET A 55 -3.27 -10.37 -2.79
N LYS A 56 -4.10 -11.04 -1.97
CA LYS A 56 -3.82 -12.42 -1.52
C LYS A 56 -3.72 -13.40 -2.69
N ASP A 57 -2.95 -14.48 -2.51
CA ASP A 57 -2.94 -15.58 -3.48
C ASP A 57 -4.33 -16.19 -3.65
N ALA A 58 -4.71 -16.44 -4.89
CA ALA A 58 -5.97 -17.08 -5.27
C ALA A 58 -5.82 -17.65 -6.70
N ALA A 59 -6.80 -17.43 -7.59
CA ALA A 59 -6.71 -17.80 -9.00
C ALA A 59 -5.49 -17.22 -9.73
N LEU A 60 -4.96 -16.07 -9.26
CA LEU A 60 -3.67 -15.53 -9.68
C LEU A 60 -2.71 -15.44 -8.49
N PRO A 61 -1.43 -15.81 -8.67
CA PRO A 61 -0.40 -15.56 -7.67
C PRO A 61 -0.22 -14.06 -7.43
N ARG A 62 0.13 -13.68 -6.21
CA ARG A 62 0.35 -12.29 -5.78
C ARG A 62 1.38 -11.60 -6.67
N ALA A 63 2.46 -12.28 -7.05
CA ALA A 63 3.46 -11.71 -7.94
C ALA A 63 2.89 -11.30 -9.31
N VAL A 64 1.90 -12.04 -9.84
CA VAL A 64 1.21 -11.67 -11.08
C VAL A 64 0.33 -10.43 -10.86
N LYS A 65 -0.40 -10.38 -9.74
CA LYS A 65 -1.23 -9.21 -9.39
C LYS A 65 -0.39 -7.95 -9.21
N GLU A 66 0.76 -8.05 -8.56
CA GLU A 66 1.69 -6.92 -8.40
C GLU A 66 2.29 -6.46 -9.74
N LYS A 67 2.56 -7.38 -10.69
CA LYS A 67 2.96 -7.00 -12.06
C LYS A 67 1.87 -6.23 -12.78
N ILE A 68 0.61 -6.68 -12.70
CA ILE A 68 -0.54 -5.97 -13.26
C ILE A 68 -0.64 -4.57 -12.65
N ALA A 69 -0.57 -4.47 -11.33
CA ALA A 69 -0.61 -3.19 -10.62
C ALA A 69 0.53 -2.26 -11.05
N LEU A 70 1.74 -2.79 -11.26
CA LEU A 70 2.88 -2.02 -11.75
C LEU A 70 2.65 -1.48 -13.17
N VAL A 71 2.15 -2.31 -14.10
CA VAL A 71 1.83 -1.88 -15.47
C VAL A 71 0.78 -0.77 -15.45
N VAL A 72 -0.32 -0.95 -14.71
CA VAL A 72 -1.37 0.07 -14.56
C VAL A 72 -0.81 1.35 -13.93
N SER A 73 0.08 1.24 -12.96
CA SER A 73 0.75 2.40 -12.34
C SER A 73 1.60 3.17 -13.34
N GLY A 74 2.27 2.46 -14.25
CA GLY A 74 3.03 3.04 -15.37
C GLY A 74 2.15 3.81 -16.35
N ILE A 75 1.02 3.19 -16.77
CA ILE A 75 0.02 3.81 -17.64
C ILE A 75 -0.54 5.09 -17.02
N ASN A 76 -0.79 5.08 -15.70
CA ASN A 76 -1.33 6.22 -14.97
C ASN A 76 -0.28 7.24 -14.52
N HIS A 77 1.01 7.03 -14.85
CA HIS A 77 2.13 7.87 -14.42
C HIS A 77 2.21 8.10 -12.90
N SER A 78 1.76 7.13 -12.09
CA SER A 78 1.77 7.23 -10.64
C SER A 78 3.14 6.83 -10.07
N SER A 79 4.01 7.80 -9.82
CA SER A 79 5.34 7.56 -9.27
C SER A 79 5.33 6.83 -7.92
N TYR A 80 4.34 7.13 -7.06
CA TYR A 80 4.16 6.43 -5.79
C TYR A 80 3.82 4.96 -6.00
N CYS A 81 2.82 4.67 -6.84
CA CYS A 81 2.38 3.29 -7.07
C CYS A 81 3.46 2.47 -7.80
N ILE A 82 4.18 3.07 -8.76
CA ILE A 82 5.33 2.44 -9.42
C ILE A 82 6.37 2.01 -8.38
N ALA A 83 6.75 2.90 -7.47
CA ALA A 83 7.72 2.60 -6.43
C ALA A 83 7.21 1.51 -5.46
N ALA A 84 5.96 1.62 -5.01
CA ALA A 84 5.35 0.68 -4.08
C ALA A 84 5.27 -0.74 -4.66
N HIS A 85 4.72 -0.90 -5.87
CA HIS A 85 4.56 -2.21 -6.50
C HIS A 85 5.89 -2.80 -6.98
N SER A 86 6.84 -1.97 -7.41
CA SER A 86 8.21 -2.43 -7.70
C SER A 86 8.89 -2.99 -6.46
N GLN A 87 8.75 -2.33 -5.30
CA GLN A 87 9.30 -2.81 -4.05
C GLN A 87 8.59 -4.08 -3.56
N ALA A 88 7.27 -4.19 -3.74
CA ALA A 88 6.52 -5.40 -3.42
C ALA A 88 7.01 -6.60 -4.25
N LEU A 89 7.20 -6.42 -5.56
CA LEU A 89 7.77 -7.44 -6.45
C LEU A 89 9.18 -7.85 -6.03
N HIS A 90 10.03 -6.88 -5.71
CA HIS A 90 11.37 -7.16 -5.19
C HIS A 90 11.33 -8.01 -3.92
N ASN A 91 10.43 -7.70 -2.98
CA ASN A 91 10.26 -8.46 -1.74
C ASN A 91 9.73 -9.89 -1.99
N LEU A 92 9.08 -10.13 -3.13
CA LEU A 92 8.64 -11.46 -3.58
C LEU A 92 9.73 -12.18 -4.40
N GLY A 93 10.95 -11.64 -4.50
CA GLY A 93 12.07 -12.23 -5.23
C GLY A 93 12.08 -11.97 -6.72
N VAL A 94 11.22 -11.08 -7.24
CA VAL A 94 11.22 -10.69 -8.65
C VAL A 94 12.24 -9.56 -8.87
N PRO A 95 13.29 -9.75 -9.69
CA PRO A 95 14.32 -8.75 -9.88
C PRO A 95 13.83 -7.53 -10.68
N LYS A 96 14.38 -6.35 -10.35
CA LYS A 96 13.95 -5.04 -10.89
C LYS A 96 14.09 -4.88 -12.41
N ASN A 97 14.90 -5.72 -13.06
CA ASN A 97 15.18 -5.65 -14.50
C ASN A 97 14.09 -6.29 -15.38
N LEU A 98 13.12 -7.01 -14.81
CA LEU A 98 12.00 -7.64 -15.53
C LEU A 98 10.71 -6.79 -15.51
N ALA A 99 10.81 -5.55 -15.04
CA ALA A 99 9.70 -4.62 -14.84
C ALA A 99 9.71 -3.44 -15.83
N ARG A 100 10.23 -3.67 -17.04
CA ARG A 100 10.17 -2.70 -18.15
C ARG A 100 8.94 -2.95 -19.00
#